data_AF-A0A942NPK1-F1
#
_entry.id   AF-A0A942NPK1-F1
#
_cell.length_a   1.000
_cell.length_b   1.000
_cell.length_c   1.000
_cell.angle_alpha   90.00
_cell.angle_beta   90.00
_cell.angle_gamma   90.00
#
_symmetry.space_group_name_H-M   'P 1'
#
loop_
_entity.id
_entity.type
_entity.pdbx_description
1 polymer ?
#
loop_
_entity_poly.entity_id
_entity_poly.type
_entity_poly.pdbx_seq_one_letter_code
_entity_poly.pdbx_strand_id
1 'polypeptide(L)'
;MNFNNNGSPDNVYLQNGLADMLTTTLATSQQIRLVERIQLEKVTQELQLGLSGLVDEQTAVEVSRLTGAKFVVLGSFMNLGKAIRIDAKVVETETAMIVQGATTNAKASSV
;
A
#
# COMPACT_ATOMS: atom_id res chain seq x y z
N MET A 1 -3.69 3.26 -3.02
CA MET A 1 -2.83 2.16 -2.53
C MET A 1 -1.39 2.56 -2.81
N ASN A 2 -0.44 2.25 -1.92
CA ASN A 2 0.98 2.57 -2.13
C ASN A 2 1.85 1.41 -1.63
N PHE A 3 2.96 1.13 -2.32
CA PHE A 3 3.92 0.09 -1.96
C PHE A 3 5.29 0.71 -1.67
N ASN A 4 5.75 0.63 -0.42
CA ASN A 4 7.08 1.12 -0.05
C ASN A 4 8.18 0.09 -0.36
N ASN A 5 9.36 0.56 -0.76
CA ASN A 5 10.53 -0.31 -0.87
C ASN A 5 11.32 -0.27 0.45
N ASN A 6 11.34 -1.37 1.18
CA ASN A 6 12.10 -1.51 2.42
C ASN A 6 13.49 -2.14 2.20
N GLY A 7 13.86 -2.42 0.95
CA GLY A 7 15.17 -2.97 0.55
C GLY A 7 15.99 -1.99 -0.29
N SER A 8 16.95 -2.52 -1.06
CA SER A 8 17.84 -1.71 -1.92
C SER A 8 17.07 -0.88 -2.95
N PRO A 9 17.55 0.34 -3.29
CA PRO A 9 16.86 1.27 -4.19
C PRO A 9 16.73 0.78 -5.65
N ASP A 10 17.35 -0.34 -6.03
CA ASP A 10 17.41 -0.84 -7.41
C ASP A 10 16.05 -1.27 -8.01
N ASN A 11 14.95 -1.15 -7.26
CA ASN A 11 13.63 -1.66 -7.63
C ASN A 11 12.48 -0.64 -7.45
N VAL A 12 12.77 0.67 -7.54
CA VAL A 12 11.74 1.73 -7.37
C VAL A 12 10.56 1.54 -8.34
N TYR A 13 10.79 1.04 -9.55
CA TYR A 13 9.73 0.80 -10.55
C TYR A 13 8.64 -0.17 -10.05
N LEU A 14 8.97 -1.08 -9.12
CA LEU A 14 8.00 -2.01 -8.53
C LEU A 14 6.99 -1.31 -7.62
N GLN A 15 7.30 -0.13 -7.06
CA GLN A 15 6.35 0.61 -6.21
C GLN A 15 5.07 0.93 -6.98
N ASN A 16 5.22 1.50 -8.18
CA ASN A 16 4.10 1.82 -9.06
C ASN A 16 3.48 0.56 -9.67
N GLY A 17 4.32 -0.37 -10.16
CA GLY A 17 3.83 -1.61 -10.77
C GLY A 17 2.96 -2.44 -9.83
N LEU A 18 3.36 -2.62 -8.57
CA LEU A 18 2.59 -3.36 -7.57
C LEU A 18 1.28 -2.65 -7.21
N ALA A 19 1.32 -1.32 -7.06
CA ALA A 19 0.12 -0.53 -6.79
C ALA A 19 -0.89 -0.62 -7.94
N ASP A 20 -0.43 -0.54 -9.18
CA ASP A 20 -1.29 -0.61 -10.37
C ASP A 20 -1.87 -2.00 -10.55
N MET A 21 -1.05 -3.07 -10.43
CA MET A 21 -1.51 -4.46 -10.49
C MET A 21 -2.57 -4.76 -9.42
N LEU A 22 -2.37 -4.30 -8.19
CA LEU A 22 -3.34 -4.47 -7.12
C LEU A 22 -4.62 -3.68 -7.39
N THR A 23 -4.50 -2.45 -7.89
CA THR A 23 -5.64 -1.62 -8.28
C THR A 23 -6.47 -2.29 -9.37
N THR A 24 -5.83 -2.78 -10.44
CA THR A 24 -6.50 -3.54 -11.51
C THR A 24 -7.22 -4.76 -10.95
N THR A 25 -6.55 -5.53 -10.09
CA THR A 25 -7.14 -6.72 -9.48
C THR A 25 -8.39 -6.37 -8.66
N LEU A 26 -8.29 -5.38 -7.76
CA LEU A 26 -9.40 -4.98 -6.90
C LEU A 26 -10.53 -4.30 -7.68
N ALA A 27 -10.23 -3.62 -8.79
CA ALA A 27 -11.23 -3.00 -9.66
C ALA A 27 -12.15 -4.03 -10.34
N THR A 28 -11.72 -5.29 -10.45
CA THR A 28 -12.58 -6.36 -10.98
C THR A 28 -13.64 -6.85 -9.98
N SER A 29 -13.49 -6.52 -8.69
CA SER A 29 -14.43 -6.94 -7.66
C SER A 29 -15.70 -6.08 -7.66
N GLN A 30 -16.87 -6.72 -7.77
CA GLN A 30 -18.16 -6.05 -7.65
C GLN A 30 -18.47 -5.55 -6.22
N GLN A 31 -17.71 -6.03 -5.22
CA GLN A 31 -17.93 -5.72 -3.82
C GLN A 31 -17.06 -4.55 -3.33
N ILE A 32 -16.09 -4.11 -4.12
CA ILE A 32 -15.12 -3.09 -3.74
C ILE A 32 -15.30 -1.85 -4.60
N ARG A 33 -15.45 -0.70 -3.96
CA ARG A 33 -15.40 0.62 -4.63
C ARG A 33 -14.04 1.24 -4.37
N LEU A 34 -13.35 1.60 -5.45
CA LEU A 34 -12.02 2.20 -5.38
C LEU A 34 -12.08 3.72 -5.49
N VAL A 35 -11.20 4.38 -4.74
CA VAL A 35 -10.93 5.81 -4.89
C VAL A 35 -9.74 5.97 -5.83
N GLU A 36 -9.85 6.90 -6.78
CA GLU A 36 -8.79 7.22 -7.73
C GLU A 36 -7.51 7.74 -7.05
N ARG A 37 -6.36 7.29 -7.56
CA ARG A 37 -5.04 7.51 -6.94
C ARG A 37 -4.63 8.98 -6.86
N ILE A 38 -5.03 9.79 -7.84
CA ILE A 38 -4.77 11.25 -7.86
C ILE A 38 -5.36 11.96 -6.63
N GLN A 39 -6.47 11.45 -6.09
CA GLN A 39 -7.06 12.00 -4.86
C GLN A 39 -6.27 11.60 -3.61
N LEU A 40 -5.51 10.50 -3.68
CA LEU A 40 -4.71 9.97 -2.58
C LEU A 40 -3.29 10.56 -2.52
N GLU A 41 -2.66 10.91 -3.64
CA GLU A 41 -1.27 11.40 -3.63
C GLU A 41 -1.04 12.63 -2.74
N LYS A 42 -2.03 13.52 -2.65
CA LYS A 42 -2.00 14.70 -1.77
C LYS A 42 -1.97 14.33 -0.27
N VAL A 43 -2.53 13.18 0.09
CA VAL A 43 -2.64 12.71 1.48
C VAL A 43 -1.56 11.67 1.81
N THR A 44 -1.08 10.95 0.80
CA THR A 44 -0.13 9.83 0.98
C THR A 44 1.31 10.31 1.13
N GLN A 45 1.65 11.56 0.76
CA GLN A 45 2.97 12.14 1.05
C GLN A 45 3.23 12.23 2.57
N GLU A 46 2.18 12.49 3.36
CA GLU A 46 2.28 12.50 4.83
C GLU A 46 2.38 11.08 5.41
N LEU A 47 1.69 10.09 4.81
CA LEU A 47 1.77 8.67 5.21
C LEU A 47 3.17 8.05 5.04
N GLN A 48 3.95 8.50 4.07
CA GLN A 48 5.25 7.89 3.74
C GLN A 48 6.30 8.06 4.85
N LEU A 49 6.14 9.04 5.74
CA LEU A 49 7.06 9.30 6.85
C LEU A 49 6.81 8.42 8.09
N GLY A 50 5.62 7.83 8.24
CA GLY A 50 5.21 7.06 9.42
C GLY A 50 5.50 5.55 9.39
N LEU A 51 5.95 5.00 8.26
CA LEU A 51 6.21 3.56 8.11
C LEU A 51 7.42 3.03 8.90
N SER A 52 8.02 3.86 9.76
CA SER A 52 8.97 3.46 10.81
C SER A 52 8.30 2.77 12.01
N GLY A 53 6.97 2.69 12.10
CA GLY A 53 6.32 1.79 13.07
C GLY A 53 4.91 2.17 13.54
N LEU A 54 4.41 3.35 13.19
CA LEU A 54 3.06 3.79 13.51
C LEU A 54 2.49 4.40 12.23
N VAL A 55 1.49 3.74 11.63
CA VAL A 55 0.59 4.47 10.75
C VAL A 55 0.06 5.61 11.61
N ASP A 56 0.45 6.84 11.32
CA ASP A 56 0.02 8.00 12.10
C ASP A 56 -1.50 8.03 12.02
N GLU A 57 -2.15 7.80 13.16
CA GLU A 57 -3.61 7.68 13.26
C GLU A 57 -4.28 8.91 12.64
N GLN A 58 -3.64 10.07 12.76
CA GLN A 58 -4.10 11.33 12.18
C GLN A 58 -4.19 11.26 10.65
N THR A 59 -3.25 10.59 9.99
CA THR A 59 -3.21 10.53 8.53
C THR A 59 -4.24 9.55 7.98
N ALA A 60 -4.51 8.43 8.67
CA ALA A 60 -5.59 7.52 8.28
C ALA A 60 -6.96 8.21 8.36
N VAL A 61 -7.19 8.98 9.43
CA VAL A 61 -8.39 9.81 9.61
C VAL A 61 -8.49 10.90 8.54
N GLU A 62 -7.38 11.53 8.17
CA GLU A 62 -7.34 12.53 7.10
C GLU A 62 -7.71 11.94 5.73
N VAL A 63 -7.22 10.74 5.41
CA VAL A 63 -7.63 10.00 4.19
C VAL A 63 -9.12 9.74 4.20
N SER A 64 -9.70 9.31 5.34
CA SER A 64 -11.15 9.14 5.50
C SER A 64 -11.90 10.44 5.18
N ARG A 65 -11.48 11.55 5.78
CA ARG A 65 -12.13 12.86 5.63
C ARG A 65 -12.10 13.38 4.19
N LEU A 66 -10.97 13.24 3.51
CA LEU A 66 -10.76 13.81 2.17
C LEU A 66 -11.36 12.96 1.05
N THR A 67 -11.37 11.63 1.22
CA THR A 67 -11.74 10.70 0.14
C THR A 67 -13.00 9.92 0.40
N GLY A 68 -13.51 9.90 1.65
CA GLY A 68 -14.58 9.02 2.08
C GLY A 68 -14.17 7.53 2.11
N ALA A 69 -12.89 7.22 1.96
CA ALA A 69 -12.40 5.85 2.01
C ALA A 69 -12.48 5.32 3.45
N LYS A 70 -13.17 4.20 3.61
CA LYS A 70 -13.27 3.48 4.90
C LYS A 70 -12.04 2.62 5.20
N PHE A 71 -11.33 2.24 4.14
CA PHE A 71 -10.16 1.38 4.23
C PHE A 71 -9.06 1.90 3.32
N VAL A 72 -7.82 1.77 3.79
CA VAL A 72 -6.62 2.02 3.00
C VAL A 72 -5.80 0.74 2.94
N VAL A 73 -5.32 0.41 1.73
CA VAL A 73 -4.34 -0.65 1.54
C VAL A 73 -2.96 -0.05 1.47
N LEU A 74 -2.12 -0.45 2.43
CA LEU A 74 -0.71 -0.12 2.52
C LEU A 74 0.11 -1.36 2.16
N GLY A 75 1.06 -1.20 1.27
CA GLY A 75 1.97 -2.25 0.85
C GLY A 75 3.42 -1.91 1.17
N SER A 76 4.24 -2.94 1.33
CA SER A 76 5.68 -2.81 1.26
C SER A 76 6.28 -4.01 0.55
N PHE A 77 7.44 -3.85 -0.05
CA PHE A 77 8.20 -4.97 -0.57
C PHE A 77 9.67 -4.83 -0.21
N MET A 78 10.36 -5.96 -0.23
CA MET A 78 11.78 -6.06 0.06
C MET A 78 12.40 -7.07 -0.89
N ASN A 79 13.44 -6.65 -1.60
CA ASN A 79 14.24 -7.55 -2.40
C ASN A 79 15.27 -8.27 -1.50
N LEU A 80 15.19 -9.59 -1.46
CA LEU A 80 16.07 -10.50 -0.70
C LEU A 80 17.06 -11.22 -1.62
N GLY A 81 17.35 -10.66 -2.80
CA GLY A 81 18.23 -11.21 -3.83
C GLY A 81 17.55 -12.29 -4.68
N LYS A 82 17.19 -13.42 -4.06
CA LYS A 82 16.56 -14.56 -4.76
C LYS A 82 15.03 -14.50 -4.77
N ALA A 83 14.45 -13.64 -3.94
CA ALA A 83 13.02 -13.49 -3.79
C ALA A 83 12.69 -12.03 -3.47
N ILE A 84 11.49 -11.62 -3.83
CA ILE A 84 10.89 -10.37 -3.42
C ILE A 84 9.79 -10.73 -2.43
N ARG A 85 9.97 -10.32 -1.18
CA ARG A 85 8.91 -10.39 -0.17
C ARG A 85 8.00 -9.18 -0.39
N ILE A 86 6.69 -9.42 -0.42
CA ILE A 86 5.67 -8.39 -0.53
C ILE A 86 4.74 -8.57 0.65
N ASP A 87 4.50 -7.49 1.38
CA ASP A 87 3.56 -7.40 2.50
C ASP A 87 2.47 -6.38 2.12
N ALA A 88 1.22 -6.69 2.46
CA ALA A 88 0.08 -5.79 2.31
C ALA A 88 -0.77 -5.80 3.57
N LYS A 89 -1.28 -4.64 3.97
CA LYS A 89 -2.12 -4.45 5.14
C LYS A 89 -3.34 -3.62 4.76
N VAL A 90 -4.50 -4.02 5.27
CA VAL A 90 -5.74 -3.24 5.22
C VAL A 90 -5.88 -2.52 6.54
N VAL A 91 -6.00 -1.20 6.47
CA VAL A 91 -6.17 -0.32 7.62
C VAL A 91 -7.56 0.29 7.56
N GLU A 92 -8.32 0.19 8.65
CA GLU A 92 -9.56 0.93 8.83
C GLU A 92 -9.22 2.40 9.12
N THR A 93 -9.77 3.31 8.33
CA THR A 93 -9.34 4.73 8.39
C THR A 93 -9.89 5.50 9.58
N GLU A 94 -11.04 5.07 10.12
CA GLU A 94 -11.66 5.71 11.29
C GLU A 94 -10.91 5.42 12.59
N THR A 95 -10.37 4.21 12.74
CA THR A 95 -9.73 3.73 13.97
C THR A 95 -8.21 3.59 13.83
N ALA A 96 -7.69 3.76 12.61
CA ALA A 96 -6.31 3.48 12.24
C ALA A 96 -5.84 2.03 12.56
N MET A 97 -6.77 1.10 12.82
CA MET A 97 -6.44 -0.27 13.14
C MET A 97 -6.13 -1.09 11.88
N ILE A 98 -5.12 -1.95 11.97
CA ILE A 98 -4.87 -2.97 10.95
C ILE A 98 -5.91 -4.08 11.13
N VAL A 99 -6.80 -4.23 10.16
CA VAL A 99 -7.89 -5.21 10.20
C VAL A 99 -7.55 -6.50 9.44
N GLN A 100 -6.60 -6.44 8.50
CA GLN A 100 -6.14 -7.60 7.75
C GLN A 100 -4.69 -7.41 7.26
N GLY A 101 -3.94 -8.50 7.18
CA GLY A 101 -2.61 -8.53 6.57
C GLY A 101 -2.43 -9.73 5.65
N ALA A 102 -1.54 -9.60 4.67
CA ALA A 102 -1.10 -10.68 3.81
C ALA A 102 0.39 -10.50 3.48
N THR A 103 1.10 -11.62 3.35
CA THR A 103 2.50 -11.66 2.91
C THR A 103 2.65 -12.71 1.84
N THR A 104 3.46 -12.42 0.82
CA THR A 104 3.84 -13.38 -0.20
C THR A 104 5.32 -13.22 -0.56
N ASN A 105 5.94 -14.31 -1.00
CA ASN A 105 7.31 -14.31 -1.51
C ASN A 105 7.26 -14.63 -3.01
N ALA A 106 7.50 -13.63 -3.84
CA ALA A 106 7.67 -13.82 -5.28
C ALA A 106 9.12 -14.24 -5.56
N LYS A 107 9.33 -15.17 -6.49
CA LYS A 107 10.69 -15.47 -6.97
C LYS A 107 11.21 -14.27 -7.75
N ALA A 108 12.40 -13.77 -7.42
CA ALA A 108 13.08 -12.81 -8.26
C ALA A 108 13.59 -13.60 -9.47
N SER A 109 12.96 -13.44 -10.63
CA SER A 109 13.44 -14.12 -11.84
C SER A 109 14.78 -13.50 -12.23
N SER A 110 15.85 -14.28 -12.10
CA SER A 110 17.14 -13.97 -12.71
C SER A 110 16.96 -14.09 -14.22
N VAL A 111 16.85 -12.96 -14.90
CA VAL A 111 17.02 -12.88 -16.36
C VAL A 111 18.49 -13.12 -16.69
#